data_AF-A0A522XP94-F1
#
_entry.id   AF-A0A522XP94-F1
#
_cell.length_a   1.000
_cell.length_b   1.000
_cell.length_c   1.000
_cell.angle_alpha   90.00
_cell.angle_beta   90.00
_cell.angle_gamma   90.00
#
_symmetry.space_group_name_H-M   'P 1'
#
loop_
_entity.id
_entity.type
_entity.pdbx_description
1 polymer ?
#
loop_
_entity_poly.entity_id
_entity_poly.type
_entity_poly.pdbx_seq_one_letter_code
_entity_poly.pdbx_strand_id
1 'polypeptide(L)'
;MKHAAIILCIIVLTPSISTALGATVFFAGNKFTENGIEWCEEENARYHLYGEEKWLEQQKYSIEARICANLYSDALWQYHEADRVQKLIQRSAYYAQLEIEESQKESIEGKIDTSPVNSQKKIPSWVKNIFIWYGDGKVSDDEVINAITYLIEKGIIKVKTG
;
A
#
# COMPACT_ATOMS: atom_id res chain seq x y z
N MET A 1 68.25 10.89 7.69
CA MET A 1 67.08 11.09 8.59
C MET A 1 66.68 12.55 8.45
N LYS A 2 65.45 12.95 8.09
CA LYS A 2 64.12 12.32 8.26
C LYS A 2 63.35 12.35 6.92
N HIS A 3 62.48 11.38 6.66
CA HIS A 3 61.53 11.46 5.54
C HIS A 3 60.25 12.15 6.03
N ALA A 4 59.88 13.27 5.41
CA ALA A 4 58.58 13.91 5.65
C ALA A 4 57.57 13.30 4.66
N ALA A 5 56.75 12.38 5.15
CA ALA A 5 55.66 11.82 4.36
C ALA A 5 54.56 12.88 4.20
N ILE A 6 54.37 13.37 2.96
CA ILE A 6 53.23 14.22 2.62
C ILE A 6 52.01 13.32 2.53
N ILE A 7 51.23 13.26 3.61
CA ILE A 7 49.94 12.57 3.61
C ILE A 7 48.95 13.41 2.81
N LEU A 8 48.80 13.06 1.52
CA LEU A 8 47.80 13.65 0.66
C LEU A 8 46.42 13.15 1.11
N CYS A 9 45.74 13.93 1.95
CA CYS A 9 44.42 13.60 2.46
C CYS A 9 43.38 13.76 1.34
N ILE A 10 43.16 12.70 0.57
CA ILE A 10 42.09 12.64 -0.43
C ILE A 10 40.76 12.64 0.32
N ILE A 11 40.15 13.81 0.45
CA ILE A 11 38.77 13.95 0.89
C ILE A 11 37.91 13.36 -0.22
N VAL A 12 37.56 12.08 -0.08
CA VAL A 12 36.53 11.45 -0.90
C VAL A 12 35.21 12.08 -0.49
N LEU A 13 34.84 13.18 -1.17
CA LEU A 13 33.48 13.68 -1.20
C LEU A 13 32.63 12.63 -1.91
N THR A 14 32.24 11.58 -1.18
CA THR A 14 31.08 10.80 -1.58
C THR A 14 29.94 11.80 -1.71
N PRO A 15 29.24 11.87 -2.84
CA PRO A 15 28.00 12.59 -2.88
C PRO A 15 27.08 11.84 -1.93
N SER A 16 26.92 12.38 -0.71
CA SER A 16 25.76 12.07 0.11
C SER A 16 24.57 12.44 -0.75
N ILE A 17 23.95 11.43 -1.36
CA ILE A 17 22.66 11.57 -2.01
C ILE A 17 21.72 11.97 -0.89
N SER A 18 21.57 13.27 -0.68
CA SER A 18 20.44 13.81 0.04
C SER A 18 19.23 13.31 -0.72
N THR A 19 18.62 12.24 -0.20
CA THR A 19 17.28 11.85 -0.58
C THR A 19 16.39 13.01 -0.17
N ALA A 20 16.25 13.97 -1.09
CA ALA A 20 15.24 15.01 -1.03
C ALA A 20 13.89 14.32 -1.23
N LEU A 21 13.45 13.60 -0.18
CA LEU A 21 12.11 13.07 -0.05
C LEU A 21 11.21 14.30 -0.02
N GLY A 22 10.61 14.60 -1.16
CA GLY A 22 9.80 15.80 -1.35
C GLY A 22 8.77 15.92 -0.24
N ALA A 23 8.85 17.01 0.52
CA ALA A 23 7.93 17.28 1.61
C ALA A 23 6.79 18.16 1.07
N THR A 24 5.57 17.65 1.18
CA THR A 24 4.33 18.42 1.02
C THR A 24 3.73 18.70 2.41
N VAL A 25 2.65 19.49 2.47
CA VAL A 25 1.91 19.71 3.72
C VAL A 25 1.34 18.38 4.28
N PHE A 26 1.02 17.44 3.39
CA PHE A 26 0.38 16.16 3.74
C PHE A 26 1.39 15.01 3.93
N PHE A 27 2.54 15.05 3.26
CA PHE A 27 3.45 13.91 3.16
C PHE A 27 4.91 14.33 3.27
N ALA A 28 5.67 13.72 4.19
CA ALA A 28 7.08 14.04 4.41
C ALA A 28 7.87 12.83 4.95
N GLY A 29 9.00 12.50 4.33
CA GLY A 29 9.84 11.38 4.77
C GLY A 29 9.18 10.02 4.58
N ASN A 30 8.53 9.80 3.43
CA ASN A 30 7.80 8.59 3.05
C ASN A 30 6.65 8.21 3.99
N LYS A 31 5.97 9.19 4.60
CA LYS A 31 4.81 8.99 5.48
C LYS A 31 3.93 10.24 5.50
N PHE A 32 2.70 10.10 5.96
CA PHE A 32 1.85 11.25 6.23
C PHE A 32 2.34 12.11 7.40
N THR A 33 2.05 13.41 7.30
CA THR A 33 2.03 14.36 8.43
C THR A 33 0.72 14.21 9.20
N GLU A 34 0.55 14.97 10.29
CA GLU A 34 -0.74 15.05 10.99
C GLU A 34 -1.85 15.56 10.05
N ASN A 35 -1.58 16.61 9.25
CA ASN A 35 -2.48 17.13 8.21
C ASN A 35 -2.80 16.07 7.14
N GLY A 36 -1.88 15.15 6.83
CA GLY A 36 -2.14 14.03 5.92
C GLY A 36 -3.17 13.03 6.47
N ILE A 37 -3.13 12.77 7.78
CA ILE A 37 -4.15 11.95 8.46
C ILE A 37 -5.48 12.71 8.57
N GLU A 38 -5.45 14.00 8.90
CA GLU A 38 -6.63 14.88 8.93
C GLU A 38 -7.35 14.88 7.58
N TRP A 39 -6.61 15.01 6.47
CA TRP A 39 -7.17 14.93 5.12
C TRP A 39 -7.83 13.56 4.83
N CYS A 40 -7.25 12.44 5.28
CA CYS A 40 -7.93 11.15 5.18
C CYS A 40 -9.26 11.14 5.97
N GLU A 41 -9.33 11.75 7.16
CA GLU A 41 -10.59 11.82 7.93
C GLU A 41 -11.66 12.66 7.20
N GLU A 42 -11.28 13.80 6.63
CA GLU A 42 -12.18 14.67 5.84
C GLU A 42 -12.70 13.96 4.57
N GLU A 43 -11.87 13.13 3.93
CA GLU A 43 -12.22 12.40 2.73
C GLU A 43 -13.00 11.09 2.99
N ASN A 44 -12.90 10.51 4.19
CA ASN A 44 -13.46 9.19 4.51
C ASN A 44 -14.97 9.09 4.19
N ALA A 45 -15.74 10.16 4.46
CA ALA A 45 -17.16 10.22 4.09
C ALA A 45 -17.39 10.21 2.57
N ARG A 46 -16.54 10.87 1.78
CA ARG A 46 -16.60 10.86 0.30
C ARG A 46 -16.19 9.50 -0.27
N TYR A 47 -15.17 8.89 0.31
CA TYR A 47 -14.71 7.54 -0.03
C TYR A 47 -15.84 6.50 0.15
N HIS A 48 -16.50 6.48 1.30
CA HIS A 48 -17.61 5.55 1.54
C HIS A 48 -18.87 5.86 0.71
N LEU A 49 -19.12 7.13 0.36
CA LEU A 49 -20.27 7.52 -0.46
C LEU A 49 -20.10 7.15 -1.94
N TYR A 50 -18.90 7.31 -2.50
CA TYR A 50 -18.63 7.09 -3.93
C TYR A 50 -18.04 5.71 -4.25
N GLY A 51 -17.41 5.06 -3.28
CA GLY A 51 -16.61 3.85 -3.47
C GLY A 51 -15.20 4.15 -3.96
N GLU A 52 -14.28 3.21 -3.70
CA GLU A 52 -12.84 3.32 -3.93
C GLU A 52 -12.49 3.82 -5.35
N GLU A 53 -12.93 3.11 -6.39
CA GLU A 53 -12.64 3.43 -7.80
C GLU A 53 -12.99 4.88 -8.17
N LYS A 54 -14.24 5.29 -7.90
CA LYS A 54 -14.75 6.61 -8.27
C LYS A 54 -14.14 7.73 -7.42
N TRP A 55 -13.85 7.47 -6.15
CA TRP A 55 -13.17 8.45 -5.30
C TRP A 55 -11.70 8.62 -5.73
N LEU A 56 -10.98 7.55 -6.06
CA LEU A 56 -9.61 7.63 -6.58
C LEU A 56 -9.52 8.39 -7.91
N GLU A 57 -10.49 8.23 -8.81
CA GLU A 57 -10.57 9.01 -10.06
C GLU A 57 -10.68 10.53 -9.80
N GLN A 58 -11.46 10.91 -8.77
CA GLN A 58 -11.58 12.31 -8.34
C GLN A 58 -10.27 12.83 -7.78
N GLN A 59 -9.59 12.04 -6.93
CA GLN A 59 -8.27 12.36 -6.36
C GLN A 59 -7.09 12.11 -7.33
N LYS A 60 -7.37 11.89 -8.62
CA LYS A 60 -6.38 11.67 -9.69
C LYS A 60 -5.38 10.54 -9.41
N TYR A 61 -5.83 9.53 -8.69
CA TYR A 61 -5.03 8.36 -8.28
C TYR A 61 -3.72 8.76 -7.58
N SER A 62 -3.72 9.85 -6.79
CA SER A 62 -2.54 10.28 -6.04
C SER A 62 -2.09 9.19 -5.06
N ILE A 63 -0.79 9.17 -4.74
CA ILE A 63 -0.26 8.20 -3.77
C ILE A 63 -0.87 8.43 -2.38
N GLU A 64 -1.13 9.69 -2.02
CA GLU A 64 -1.86 10.06 -0.81
C GLU A 64 -3.25 9.43 -0.78
N ALA A 65 -4.02 9.52 -1.87
CA ALA A 65 -5.35 8.93 -1.94
C ALA A 65 -5.31 7.41 -1.77
N ARG A 66 -4.36 6.72 -2.42
CA ARG A 66 -4.20 5.27 -2.27
C ARG A 66 -3.77 4.88 -0.86
N ILE A 67 -2.87 5.64 -0.22
CA ILE A 67 -2.51 5.44 1.19
C ILE A 67 -3.72 5.62 2.11
N CYS A 68 -4.56 6.65 1.92
CA CYS A 68 -5.79 6.78 2.71
C CYS A 68 -6.73 5.58 2.50
N ALA A 69 -6.93 5.10 1.27
CA ALA A 69 -7.76 3.93 0.99
C ALA A 69 -7.23 2.64 1.66
N ASN A 70 -5.90 2.45 1.67
CA ASN A 70 -5.24 1.39 2.44
C ASN A 70 -5.48 1.54 3.96
N LEU A 71 -5.45 2.77 4.49
CA LEU A 71 -5.74 3.03 5.89
C LEU A 71 -7.22 2.76 6.23
N TYR A 72 -8.18 3.14 5.39
CA TYR A 72 -9.61 2.86 5.62
C TYR A 72 -9.92 1.35 5.66
N SER A 73 -9.14 0.53 4.96
CA SER A 73 -9.28 -0.94 4.98
C SER A 73 -8.48 -1.62 6.11
N ASP A 74 -7.70 -0.86 6.87
CA ASP A 74 -6.88 -1.31 7.99
C ASP A 74 -7.70 -1.38 9.30
N ALA A 75 -7.49 -2.43 10.10
CA ALA A 75 -8.08 -2.54 11.44
C ALA A 75 -7.69 -1.37 12.37
N LEU A 76 -6.55 -0.72 12.10
CA LEU A 76 -6.08 0.45 12.85
C LEU A 76 -6.96 1.70 12.66
N TRP A 77 -7.76 1.79 11.59
CA TRP A 77 -8.62 2.96 11.35
C TRP A 77 -9.66 3.18 12.45
N GLN A 78 -10.20 2.07 13.00
CA GLN A 78 -11.21 2.04 14.05
C GLN A 78 -10.64 2.17 15.48
N TYR A 79 -9.33 2.41 15.60
CA TYR A 79 -8.68 2.68 16.88
C TYR A 79 -8.91 4.14 17.29
N HIS A 80 -9.15 4.45 18.56
CA HIS A 80 -9.54 5.80 19.01
C HIS A 80 -8.81 6.34 20.24
N GLU A 81 -7.69 5.74 20.65
CA GLU A 81 -6.89 6.24 21.78
C GLU A 81 -6.03 7.47 21.43
N ALA A 82 -5.46 8.11 22.45
CA ALA A 82 -4.70 9.35 22.31
C ALA A 82 -3.47 9.27 21.36
N ASP A 83 -2.89 8.09 21.15
CA ASP A 83 -1.74 7.90 20.24
C ASP A 83 -2.15 7.41 18.82
N ARG A 84 -3.46 7.40 18.51
CA ARG A 84 -4.01 6.98 17.21
C ARG A 84 -3.35 7.65 16.03
N VAL A 85 -3.20 8.98 16.06
CA VAL A 85 -2.65 9.75 14.92
C VAL A 85 -1.20 9.33 14.67
N GLN A 86 -0.40 9.13 15.71
CA GLN A 86 0.98 8.67 15.59
C GLN A 86 1.05 7.23 15.06
N LYS A 87 0.14 6.33 15.48
CA LYS A 87 0.04 4.98 14.90
C LYS A 87 -0.35 5.02 13.42
N LEU A 88 -1.31 5.87 13.02
CA LEU A 88 -1.74 6.02 11.63
C LEU A 88 -0.63 6.64 10.76
N ILE A 89 0.13 7.61 11.28
CA ILE A 89 1.33 8.13 10.62
C ILE A 89 2.36 7.00 10.40
N GLN A 90 2.62 6.16 11.40
CA GLN A 90 3.52 5.01 11.24
C GLN A 90 2.98 3.98 10.23
N ARG A 91 1.67 3.71 10.22
CA ARG A 91 1.02 2.80 9.26
C ARG A 91 1.02 3.37 7.84
N SER A 92 0.86 4.68 7.69
CA SER A 92 0.98 5.36 6.39
C SER A 92 2.38 5.21 5.80
N ALA A 93 3.43 5.16 6.64
CA ALA A 93 4.80 4.93 6.20
C ALA A 93 4.98 3.53 5.58
N TYR A 94 4.39 2.53 6.22
CA TYR A 94 4.35 1.15 5.73
C TYR A 94 3.60 1.05 4.39
N TYR A 95 2.42 1.67 4.27
CA TYR A 95 1.67 1.65 3.01
C TYR A 95 2.36 2.44 1.90
N ALA A 96 2.96 3.61 2.20
CA ALA A 96 3.75 4.36 1.23
C ALA A 96 4.92 3.55 0.68
N GLN A 97 5.63 2.79 1.53
CA GLN A 97 6.69 1.89 1.07
C GLN A 97 6.14 0.84 0.10
N LEU A 98 5.06 0.15 0.46
CA LEU A 98 4.46 -0.89 -0.38
C LEU A 98 3.96 -0.35 -1.73
N GLU A 99 3.29 0.80 -1.73
CA GLU A 99 2.81 1.50 -2.94
C GLU A 99 3.95 1.85 -3.90
N ILE A 100 5.09 2.30 -3.36
CA ILE A 100 6.28 2.64 -4.14
C ILE A 100 6.95 1.38 -4.68
N GLU A 101 7.08 0.32 -3.88
CA GLU A 101 7.66 -0.97 -4.29
C GLU A 101 6.84 -1.65 -5.40
N GLU A 102 5.51 -1.65 -5.27
CA GLU A 102 4.59 -2.19 -6.30
C GLU A 102 4.67 -1.35 -7.59
N SER A 103 4.58 -0.02 -7.50
CA SER A 103 4.73 0.88 -8.65
C SER A 103 6.07 0.70 -9.39
N GLN A 104 7.18 0.50 -8.65
CA GLN A 104 8.48 0.23 -9.24
C GLN A 104 8.49 -1.09 -10.00
N LYS A 105 7.96 -2.17 -9.40
CA LYS A 105 7.86 -3.47 -10.06
C LYS A 105 7.00 -3.42 -11.32
N GLU A 106 5.85 -2.76 -11.26
CA GLU A 106 4.94 -2.64 -12.39
C GLU A 106 5.53 -1.83 -13.54
N SER A 107 6.31 -0.79 -13.25
CA SER A 107 7.02 -0.02 -14.28
C SER A 107 8.01 -0.88 -15.09
N ILE A 108 8.59 -1.92 -14.49
CA ILE A 108 9.48 -2.89 -15.15
C ILE A 108 8.66 -3.88 -15.99
N GLU A 109 7.48 -4.27 -15.51
CA GLU A 109 6.56 -5.21 -16.20
C GLU A 109 5.67 -4.53 -17.27
N GLY A 110 5.75 -3.21 -17.42
CA GLY A 110 4.89 -2.44 -18.34
C GLY A 110 3.42 -2.37 -17.91
N LYS A 111 3.15 -2.54 -16.61
CA LYS A 111 1.80 -2.49 -16.02
C LYS A 111 1.51 -1.10 -15.46
N ILE A 112 0.22 -0.80 -15.36
CA ILE A 112 -0.31 0.39 -14.71
C ILE A 112 -1.48 -0.08 -13.82
N ASP A 113 -1.20 -0.41 -12.57
CA ASP A 113 -2.22 -0.48 -11.53
C ASP A 113 -2.31 0.89 -10.84
N THR A 114 -3.53 1.28 -10.48
CA THR A 114 -3.84 2.52 -9.73
C THR A 114 -4.73 2.24 -8.52
N SER A 115 -4.98 0.95 -8.24
CA SER A 115 -5.63 0.50 -7.02
C SER A 115 -4.65 0.54 -5.83
N PRO A 116 -5.16 0.67 -4.60
CA PRO A 116 -4.34 0.55 -3.39
C PRO A 116 -3.76 -0.87 -3.23
N VAL A 117 -2.52 -0.98 -2.72
CA VAL A 117 -1.83 -2.27 -2.47
C VAL A 117 -2.58 -3.22 -1.52
N ASN A 118 -3.41 -2.67 -0.64
CA ASN A 118 -4.34 -3.35 0.26
C ASN A 118 -5.81 -3.01 -0.06
N SER A 119 -6.10 -2.75 -1.34
CA SER A 119 -7.46 -2.80 -1.87
C SER A 119 -8.09 -4.14 -1.49
N GLN A 120 -9.24 -4.10 -0.82
CA GLN A 120 -9.95 -5.34 -0.51
C GLN A 120 -10.57 -5.88 -1.79
N LYS A 121 -9.79 -6.66 -2.54
CA LYS A 121 -10.26 -7.40 -3.72
C LYS A 121 -11.34 -8.38 -3.27
N LYS A 122 -12.61 -7.94 -3.35
CA LYS A 122 -13.76 -8.64 -2.77
C LYS A 122 -13.88 -10.02 -3.40
N ILE A 123 -13.86 -11.07 -2.57
CA ILE A 123 -14.19 -12.44 -3.00
C ILE A 123 -15.56 -12.39 -3.70
N PRO A 124 -15.66 -12.72 -5.00
CA PRO A 124 -16.93 -12.64 -5.72
C PRO A 124 -17.99 -13.56 -5.12
N SER A 125 -19.26 -13.15 -5.20
CA SER A 125 -20.37 -13.94 -4.64
C SER A 125 -20.45 -15.35 -5.23
N TRP A 126 -20.11 -15.53 -6.51
CA TRP A 126 -20.06 -16.86 -7.12
C TRP A 126 -19.00 -17.76 -6.46
N VAL A 127 -17.81 -17.24 -6.15
CA VAL A 127 -16.77 -17.97 -5.41
C VAL A 127 -17.25 -18.34 -4.01
N LYS A 128 -17.90 -17.40 -3.29
CA LYS A 128 -18.48 -17.68 -1.97
C LYS A 128 -19.51 -18.82 -2.02
N ASN A 129 -20.34 -18.85 -3.07
CA ASN A 129 -21.34 -19.89 -3.25
C ASN A 129 -20.70 -21.29 -3.44
N ILE A 130 -19.59 -21.40 -4.18
CA ILE A 130 -18.83 -22.66 -4.30
C ILE A 130 -18.42 -23.18 -2.91
N PHE A 131 -17.85 -22.35 -2.05
CA PHE A 131 -17.47 -22.78 -0.69
C PHE A 131 -18.66 -23.16 0.20
N ILE A 132 -19.80 -22.49 0.07
CA ILE A 132 -21.04 -22.86 0.78
C ILE A 132 -21.53 -24.23 0.30
N TRP A 133 -21.61 -24.43 -1.01
CA TRP A 133 -22.08 -25.68 -1.61
C TRP A 133 -21.11 -26.85 -1.38
N TYR A 134 -19.82 -26.58 -1.19
CA TYR A 134 -18.84 -27.60 -0.84
C TYR A 134 -19.10 -28.18 0.56
N GLY A 135 -19.45 -27.33 1.54
CA GLY A 135 -19.89 -27.77 2.86
C GLY A 135 -21.17 -28.63 2.83
N ASP A 136 -22.02 -28.44 1.82
CA ASP A 136 -23.22 -29.25 1.56
C ASP A 136 -22.94 -30.52 0.71
N GLY A 137 -21.71 -30.74 0.23
CA GLY A 137 -21.36 -31.83 -0.69
C GLY A 137 -21.97 -31.72 -2.10
N LYS A 138 -22.30 -30.49 -2.54
CA LYS A 138 -23.01 -30.20 -3.80
C LYS A 138 -22.11 -29.80 -4.98
N VAL A 139 -20.82 -29.60 -4.75
CA VAL A 139 -19.80 -29.27 -5.76
C VAL A 139 -18.57 -30.16 -5.57
N SER A 140 -17.81 -30.38 -6.63
CA SER A 140 -16.60 -31.24 -6.59
C SER A 140 -15.37 -30.51 -6.04
N ASP A 141 -14.35 -31.28 -5.66
CA ASP A 141 -13.02 -30.75 -5.32
C ASP A 141 -12.44 -29.91 -6.47
N ASP A 142 -12.67 -30.31 -7.73
CA ASP A 142 -12.22 -29.56 -8.91
C ASP A 142 -12.88 -28.17 -9.00
N GLU A 143 -14.17 -28.03 -8.66
CA GLU A 143 -14.85 -26.74 -8.63
C GLU A 143 -14.25 -25.82 -7.54
N VAL A 144 -13.89 -26.38 -6.39
CA VAL A 144 -13.21 -25.65 -5.31
C VAL A 144 -11.78 -25.25 -5.72
N ILE A 145 -11.03 -26.16 -6.34
CA ILE A 145 -9.66 -25.89 -6.84
C ILE A 145 -9.70 -24.77 -7.89
N ASN A 146 -10.65 -24.81 -8.83
CA ASN A 146 -10.85 -23.76 -9.82
C ASN A 146 -11.21 -22.41 -9.18
N ALA A 147 -12.08 -22.41 -8.16
CA ALA A 147 -12.42 -21.20 -7.42
C ALA A 147 -11.22 -20.60 -6.65
N ILE A 148 -10.41 -21.44 -5.99
CA ILE A 148 -9.16 -21.02 -5.32
C ILE A 148 -8.15 -20.49 -6.34
N THR A 149 -8.00 -21.18 -7.48
CA THR A 149 -7.08 -20.79 -8.56
C THR A 149 -7.43 -19.40 -9.09
N TYR A 150 -8.71 -19.14 -9.37
CA TYR A 150 -9.20 -17.81 -9.73
C TYR A 150 -8.86 -16.74 -8.66
N LEU A 151 -9.01 -17.04 -7.37
CA LEU A 151 -8.66 -16.09 -6.31
C LEU A 151 -7.14 -15.80 -6.27
N ILE A 152 -6.30 -16.77 -6.57
CA ILE A 152 -4.84 -16.59 -6.67
C ILE A 152 -4.48 -15.77 -7.91
N GLU A 153 -5.05 -16.11 -9.08
CA GLU A 153 -4.84 -15.38 -10.35
C GLU A 153 -5.26 -13.90 -10.28
N LYS A 154 -6.34 -13.59 -9.56
CA LYS A 154 -6.77 -12.20 -9.31
C LYS A 154 -6.00 -11.52 -8.18
N GLY A 155 -5.09 -12.23 -7.51
CA GLY A 155 -4.33 -11.72 -6.37
C GLY A 155 -5.19 -11.41 -5.14
N ILE A 156 -6.37 -12.01 -5.04
CA ILE A 156 -7.25 -11.96 -3.85
C ILE A 156 -6.64 -12.81 -2.73
N ILE A 157 -6.05 -13.96 -3.08
CA ILE A 157 -5.24 -14.79 -2.18
C ILE A 157 -3.78 -14.68 -2.61
N LYS A 158 -2.89 -14.29 -1.68
CA LYS A 158 -1.44 -14.33 -1.87
C LYS A 158 -0.88 -15.58 -1.20
N VAL A 159 -0.35 -16.52 -1.99
CA VAL A 159 0.30 -17.74 -1.47
C VAL A 159 1.79 -17.45 -1.26
N LYS A 160 2.31 -17.71 -0.05
CA LYS A 160 3.76 -17.74 0.20
C LYS A 160 4.28 -19.15 -0.08
N THR A 161 5.19 -19.28 -1.04
CA THR A 161 6.07 -20.45 -1.16
C THR A 161 7.17 -20.33 -0.11
N GLY A 162 7.35 -21.38 0.70
CA GLY A 162 8.46 -21.50 1.66
C GLY A 162 9.75 -22.03 1.05
#